data_AF-F0JKS1-F1
#
_entry.id   AF-F0JKS1-F1
#
_cell.length_a   1.000
_cell.length_b   1.000
_cell.length_c   1.000
_cell.angle_alpha   90.00
_cell.angle_beta   90.00
_cell.angle_gamma   90.00
#
_symmetry.space_group_name_H-M   'P 1'
#
loop_
_entity.id
_entity.type
_entity.pdbx_description
1 polymer ?
#
loop_
_entity_poly.entity_id
_entity_poly.type
_entity_poly.pdbx_seq_one_letter_code
_entity_poly.pdbx_strand_id
1 'polypeptide(L)'
;MFGIGGPELLIICVVALIVIGPQKLPELLRSLGKGVAEFKRVGNEVKSTLDVEVSKAEAESRKKEVDAELAKRKAAKAKEEAAAAEAAAAEAAPASEPSKDAAATAEEAGAEEKKA
;
A
#
# COMPACT_ATOMS: atom_id res chain seq x y z
N MET A 1 -7.96 -54.54 -1.02
CA MET A 1 -8.55 -55.64 -1.81
C MET A 1 -9.09 -55.18 -3.16
N PHE A 2 -8.35 -54.36 -3.91
CA PHE A 2 -8.61 -54.11 -5.33
C PHE A 2 -7.25 -53.83 -5.98
N GLY A 3 -6.54 -54.91 -6.30
CA GLY A 3 -5.29 -54.84 -7.06
C GLY A 3 -5.62 -54.68 -8.53
N ILE A 4 -6.14 -53.53 -8.93
CA ILE A 4 -6.19 -53.18 -10.35
C ILE A 4 -4.77 -52.76 -10.73
N GLY A 5 -4.01 -53.72 -11.23
CA GLY A 5 -2.72 -53.48 -11.85
C GLY A 5 -2.87 -53.04 -13.30
N GLY A 6 -1.73 -52.79 -13.93
CA GLY A 6 -1.67 -52.55 -15.38
C GLY A 6 -2.37 -53.64 -16.22
N PRO A 7 -2.20 -54.94 -15.93
CA PRO A 7 -2.84 -56.01 -16.69
C PRO A 7 -4.37 -56.02 -16.61
N GLU A 8 -4.95 -55.86 -15.42
CA GLU A 8 -6.41 -55.82 -15.25
C GLU A 8 -7.04 -54.62 -15.98
N LEU A 9 -6.39 -53.45 -15.93
CA LEU A 9 -6.83 -52.26 -16.67
C LEU A 9 -6.82 -52.51 -18.18
N LEU A 10 -5.78 -53.21 -18.70
CA LEU A 10 -5.66 -53.52 -20.12
C LEU A 10 -6.79 -54.43 -20.59
N ILE A 11 -7.15 -55.45 -19.81
CA ILE A 11 -8.28 -56.35 -20.12
C ILE A 11 -9.58 -55.54 -20.21
N ILE A 12 -9.83 -54.65 -19.24
CA ILE A 12 -11.03 -53.79 -19.23
C ILE A 12 -11.03 -52.87 -20.46
N CYS A 13 -9.88 -52.29 -20.82
CA CYS A 13 -9.73 -51.49 -22.04
C CYS A 13 -10.07 -52.30 -23.30
N VAL A 14 -9.60 -53.54 -23.42
CA VAL A 14 -9.92 -54.40 -24.58
C VAL A 14 -11.42 -54.67 -24.66
N VAL A 15 -12.06 -55.01 -23.54
CA VAL A 15 -13.52 -55.23 -23.50
C VAL A 15 -14.27 -53.95 -23.88
N ALA A 16 -13.88 -52.80 -23.33
CA ALA A 16 -14.46 -51.51 -23.67
C ALA A 16 -14.28 -51.15 -25.16
N LEU A 17 -13.11 -51.46 -25.74
CA LEU A 17 -12.84 -51.27 -27.16
C LEU A 17 -13.68 -52.18 -28.06
N ILE A 18 -14.03 -53.39 -27.61
CA ILE A 18 -14.94 -54.27 -28.36
C ILE A 18 -16.37 -53.73 -28.33
N VAL A 19 -16.82 -53.27 -27.16
CA VAL A 19 -18.20 -52.76 -26.98
C VAL A 19 -18.41 -51.42 -27.71
N ILE A 20 -17.47 -50.48 -27.55
CA ILE A 20 -17.57 -49.13 -28.10
C ILE A 20 -17.00 -49.07 -29.52
N GLY A 21 -15.96 -49.85 -29.79
CA GLY A 21 -15.17 -49.82 -31.02
C GLY A 21 -13.86 -49.03 -30.86
N PRO A 22 -12.72 -49.52 -31.37
CA PRO A 22 -11.42 -48.85 -31.22
C PRO A 22 -11.33 -47.52 -31.95
N GLN A 23 -12.10 -47.34 -33.02
CA GLN A 23 -12.18 -46.06 -33.74
C GLN A 23 -13.10 -45.04 -33.05
N LYS A 24 -14.05 -45.51 -32.23
CA LYS A 24 -15.03 -44.64 -31.56
C LYS A 24 -14.48 -44.06 -30.26
N LEU A 25 -13.68 -44.81 -29.52
CA LEU A 25 -13.04 -44.31 -28.30
C LEU A 25 -12.27 -42.98 -28.51
N PRO A 26 -11.36 -42.83 -29.49
CA PRO A 26 -10.66 -41.57 -29.73
C PRO A 26 -11.60 -40.45 -30.23
N GLU A 27 -12.66 -40.81 -30.96
CA GLU A 27 -13.68 -39.87 -31.43
C GLU A 27 -14.48 -39.28 -30.25
N LEU A 28 -14.93 -40.13 -29.32
CA LEU A 28 -15.60 -39.73 -28.07
C LEU A 28 -14.68 -38.92 -27.16
N LEU A 29 -13.42 -39.32 -27.01
CA LEU A 29 -12.46 -38.54 -26.22
C LEU A 29 -12.17 -37.18 -26.85
N ARG A 30 -12.11 -37.07 -28.18
CA ARG A 30 -11.95 -35.77 -28.87
C ARG A 30 -13.16 -34.87 -28.66
N SER A 31 -14.38 -35.39 -28.73
CA SER A 31 -15.59 -34.57 -28.52
C SER A 31 -15.72 -34.12 -27.07
N LEU A 32 -15.55 -35.04 -26.12
CA LEU A 32 -15.56 -34.74 -24.69
C LEU A 32 -14.42 -33.79 -24.31
N GLY A 33 -13.21 -34.04 -24.81
CA GLY A 33 -12.02 -33.23 -24.57
C GLY A 33 -12.18 -31.80 -25.08
N LYS A 34 -12.79 -31.60 -26.24
CA LYS A 34 -13.14 -30.25 -26.74
C LYS A 34 -14.12 -29.55 -25.80
N GLY A 35 -15.19 -30.22 -25.36
CA GLY A 35 -16.15 -29.65 -24.41
C GLY A 35 -15.50 -29.23 -23.08
N VAL A 36 -14.64 -30.09 -22.53
CA VAL A 36 -13.89 -29.78 -21.29
C VAL A 36 -12.90 -28.64 -21.52
N ALA A 37 -12.22 -28.59 -22.68
CA ALA A 37 -11.29 -27.51 -23.00
C ALA A 37 -11.98 -26.16 -23.12
N GLU A 38 -13.13 -26.09 -23.82
CA GLU A 38 -13.97 -24.90 -23.91
C GLU A 38 -14.49 -24.48 -22.53
N PHE A 39 -14.99 -25.42 -21.73
CA PHE A 39 -15.44 -25.14 -20.37
C PHE A 39 -14.32 -24.56 -19.49
N LYS A 40 -13.12 -25.13 -19.57
CA LYS A 40 -11.95 -24.64 -18.85
C LYS A 40 -11.54 -23.26 -19.33
N ARG A 41 -11.61 -22.98 -20.64
CA ARG A 41 -11.33 -21.66 -21.23
C ARG A 41 -12.29 -20.60 -20.69
N VAL A 42 -13.60 -20.85 -20.77
CA VAL A 42 -14.63 -19.95 -20.24
C VAL A 42 -14.45 -19.73 -18.75
N GLY A 43 -14.21 -20.80 -17.98
CA GLY A 43 -13.93 -20.69 -16.54
C GLY A 43 -12.71 -19.83 -16.23
N ASN A 44 -11.67 -19.89 -17.07
CA ASN A 44 -10.46 -19.08 -16.90
C ASN A 44 -10.68 -17.61 -17.27
N GLU A 45 -11.49 -17.33 -18.30
CA GLU A 45 -11.89 -15.96 -18.67
C GLU A 45 -12.72 -15.31 -17.53
N VAL A 46 -13.70 -16.02 -16.98
CA VAL A 46 -14.51 -15.54 -15.83
C VAL A 46 -13.62 -15.29 -14.61
N LYS A 47 -12.73 -16.24 -14.29
CA LYS A 47 -11.77 -16.06 -13.19
C LYS A 47 -10.90 -14.82 -13.39
N SER A 48 -10.42 -14.58 -14.60
CA SER A 48 -9.61 -13.40 -14.91
C SER A 48 -10.40 -12.11 -14.76
N THR A 49 -11.67 -12.07 -15.18
CA THR A 49 -12.52 -10.87 -15.01
C THR A 49 -12.76 -10.58 -13.53
N LEU A 50 -13.09 -11.60 -12.74
CA LEU A 50 -13.31 -11.44 -11.30
C LEU A 50 -12.03 -10.99 -10.59
N ASP A 51 -10.86 -11.53 -10.95
CA ASP A 51 -9.57 -11.15 -10.35
C ASP A 51 -9.23 -9.67 -10.60
N VAL A 52 -9.51 -9.18 -11.82
CA VAL A 52 -9.34 -7.76 -12.19
C VAL A 52 -10.32 -6.86 -11.43
N GLU A 53 -11.59 -7.25 -11.32
CA GLU A 53 -12.60 -6.47 -10.60
C GLU A 53 -12.30 -6.40 -9.10
N VAL A 54 -11.92 -7.52 -8.49
CA VAL A 54 -11.52 -7.58 -7.07
C VAL A 54 -10.28 -6.73 -6.83
N SER A 55 -9.24 -6.88 -7.66
CA SER A 55 -8.02 -6.06 -7.54
C SER A 55 -8.30 -4.56 -7.67
N LYS A 56 -9.22 -4.17 -8.57
CA LYS A 56 -9.62 -2.77 -8.74
C LYS A 56 -10.41 -2.25 -7.53
N ALA A 57 -11.33 -3.04 -6.99
CA ALA A 57 -12.09 -2.68 -5.80
C ALA A 57 -11.17 -2.51 -4.57
N GLU A 58 -10.20 -3.40 -4.39
CA GLU A 58 -9.20 -3.29 -3.33
C GLU A 58 -8.31 -2.05 -3.49
N ALA A 59 -7.90 -1.73 -4.72
CA ALA A 59 -7.11 -0.53 -5.00
C ALA A 59 -7.89 0.76 -4.70
N GLU A 60 -9.18 0.83 -5.08
CA GLU A 60 -10.03 1.98 -4.75
C GLU A 60 -10.27 2.14 -3.25
N SER A 61 -10.49 1.04 -2.53
CA SER A 61 -10.66 1.09 -1.07
C SER A 61 -9.41 1.64 -0.40
N ARG A 62 -8.22 1.09 -0.72
CA ARG A 62 -6.95 1.58 -0.18
C ARG A 62 -6.74 3.06 -0.48
N LYS A 63 -7.07 3.51 -1.69
CA LYS A 63 -6.91 4.91 -2.09
C LYS A 63 -7.81 5.83 -1.27
N LYS A 64 -9.07 5.45 -1.05
CA LYS A 64 -10.01 6.19 -0.20
C LYS A 64 -9.55 6.26 1.26
N GLU A 65 -9.00 5.18 1.80
CA GLU A 65 -8.46 5.15 3.17
C GLU A 65 -7.25 6.08 3.32
N VAL A 66 -6.32 6.04 2.36
CA VAL A 66 -5.14 6.93 2.35
C VAL A 66 -5.54 8.39 2.22
N ASP A 67 -6.47 8.72 1.32
CA ASP A 67 -6.96 10.09 1.12
C ASP A 67 -7.70 10.60 2.37
N ALA A 68 -8.50 9.75 3.03
CA ALA A 68 -9.17 10.09 4.28
C ALA A 68 -8.20 10.30 5.45
N GLU A 69 -7.15 9.47 5.56
CA GLU A 69 -6.13 9.64 6.59
C GLU A 69 -5.27 10.90 6.34
N LEU A 70 -4.91 11.17 5.09
CA LEU A 70 -4.20 12.38 4.71
C LEU A 70 -5.03 13.63 5.02
N ALA A 71 -6.34 13.60 4.75
CA ALA A 71 -7.26 14.70 5.06
C ALA A 71 -7.36 14.92 6.58
N LYS A 72 -7.49 13.85 7.38
CA LYS A 72 -7.46 13.94 8.85
C LYS A 72 -6.15 14.51 9.37
N ARG A 73 -5.00 14.06 8.85
CA ARG A 73 -3.68 14.59 9.24
C ARG A 73 -3.53 16.05 8.86
N LYS A 74 -3.97 16.46 7.68
CA LYS A 74 -3.95 17.87 7.25
C LYS A 74 -4.84 18.74 8.15
N ALA A 75 -6.03 18.26 8.50
CA ALA A 75 -6.93 18.97 9.42
C ALA A 75 -6.35 19.07 10.84
N ALA A 76 -5.68 18.02 11.33
CA ALA A 76 -4.98 18.05 12.62
C ALA A 76 -3.79 19.01 12.60
N LYS A 77 -2.98 18.98 11.53
CA LYS A 77 -1.82 19.85 11.38
C LYS A 77 -2.19 21.33 11.21
N ALA A 78 -3.30 21.62 10.53
CA ALA A 78 -3.84 22.98 10.43
C ALA A 78 -4.37 23.50 11.78
N LYS A 79 -4.89 22.61 12.64
CA LYS A 79 -5.26 22.95 14.02
C LYS A 79 -4.03 23.19 14.90
N GLU A 80 -2.96 22.46 14.67
CA GLU A 80 -1.67 22.62 15.36
C GLU A 80 -0.93 23.90 14.93
N GLU A 81 -0.94 24.23 13.63
CA GLU A 81 -0.40 25.51 13.11
C GLU A 81 -1.24 26.72 13.54
N ALA A 82 -2.57 26.58 13.66
CA ALA A 82 -3.43 27.64 14.20
C ALA A 82 -3.18 27.87 15.70
N ALA A 83 -2.92 26.81 16.48
CA ALA A 83 -2.56 26.93 17.89
C ALA A 83 -1.15 27.50 18.09
N ALA A 84 -0.21 27.21 17.20
CA ALA A 84 1.14 27.78 17.21
C ALA A 84 1.17 29.26 16.79
N ALA A 85 0.29 29.69 15.89
CA ALA A 85 0.17 31.09 15.47
C ALA A 85 -0.46 31.99 16.56
N GLU A 86 -1.33 31.45 17.41
CA GLU A 86 -1.93 32.20 18.53
C GLU A 86 -0.95 32.42 19.69
N ALA A 87 0.05 31.53 19.86
CA ALA A 87 1.10 31.70 20.86
C ALA A 87 2.18 32.73 20.46
N ALA A 88 2.32 33.05 19.17
CA ALA A 88 3.34 33.98 18.66
C ALA A 88 2.87 35.47 18.64
N ALA A 89 1.58 35.75 18.87
CA ALA A 89 1.04 37.11 18.82
C ALA A 89 1.00 37.83 20.19
N ALA A 90 1.39 37.15 21.29
CA ALA A 90 1.32 37.70 22.64
C ALA A 90 2.66 38.25 23.19
N GLU A 91 3.77 38.16 22.45
CA GLU A 91 5.06 38.68 22.91
C GLU A 91 5.72 39.57 21.83
N ALA A 92 6.07 40.79 22.22
CA ALA A 92 6.67 41.90 21.46
C ALA A 92 5.69 42.70 20.57
N ALA A 93 5.25 43.90 20.93
CA ALA A 93 5.96 45.06 21.49
C ALA A 93 4.91 46.08 22.03
N PRO A 94 5.21 47.03 22.94
CA PRO A 94 6.23 48.06 22.68
C PRO A 94 6.98 48.61 23.91
N ALA A 95 8.29 48.86 23.78
CA ALA A 95 8.95 49.90 24.57
C ALA A 95 10.25 50.41 23.90
N SER A 96 10.18 51.67 23.46
CA SER A 96 11.24 52.70 23.42
C SER A 96 12.49 52.54 22.52
N GLU A 97 12.48 53.30 21.42
CA GLU A 97 13.62 54.06 20.86
C GLU A 97 14.19 55.08 21.90
N PRO A 98 15.31 55.80 21.66
CA PRO A 98 16.55 55.47 20.95
C PRO A 98 17.82 55.76 21.79
N SER A 99 18.92 55.06 21.51
CA SER A 99 20.24 55.38 22.08
C SER A 99 20.87 56.57 21.36
N LYS A 100 21.15 57.65 22.10
CA LYS A 100 22.05 58.74 21.69
C LYS A 100 22.94 59.16 22.87
N ASP A 101 24.24 59.14 22.56
CA ASP A 101 25.33 59.97 23.08
C ASP A 101 25.78 59.89 24.55
N ALA A 102 27.09 59.63 24.64
CA ALA A 102 28.08 60.41 25.39
C ALA A 102 28.47 59.98 26.81
N ALA A 103 29.71 59.48 26.85
CA ALA A 103 30.80 60.01 27.69
C ALA A 103 30.69 59.81 29.21
N ALA A 104 31.29 58.72 29.68
CA ALA A 104 31.79 58.60 31.04
C ALA A 104 33.17 59.28 31.13
N THR A 105 33.20 60.47 31.74
CA THR A 105 34.41 61.14 32.21
C THR A 105 34.72 60.63 33.61
N ALA A 106 35.94 60.13 33.80
CA ALA A 106 36.51 59.70 35.06
C ALA A 106 37.52 60.75 35.56
N GLU A 107 37.28 61.28 36.76
CA GLU A 107 38.18 62.00 37.67
C GLU A 107 37.48 61.90 39.05
N GLU A 108 38.05 61.53 40.19
CA GLU A 108 39.34 61.88 40.79
C GLU A 108 39.63 60.95 42.00
N ALA A 109 40.86 61.04 42.50
CA ALA A 109 41.42 60.61 43.79
C ALA A 109 42.10 59.23 43.80
N GLY A 110 43.40 59.08 44.10
CA GLY A 110 44.39 60.00 44.65
C GLY A 110 45.31 59.23 45.62
N ALA A 111 46.59 59.64 45.67
CA ALA A 111 47.70 59.24 46.54
C ALA A 111 48.54 58.01 46.10
N GLU A 112 49.78 58.17 45.60
CA GLU A 112 51.06 58.36 46.35
C GLU A 112 51.42 57.15 47.23
N GLU A 113 52.63 56.61 47.34
CA GLU A 113 53.99 56.99 46.96
C GLU A 113 54.91 55.75 47.16
N LYS A 114 56.13 55.83 46.60
CA LYS A 114 57.41 55.23 47.06
C LYS A 114 57.93 53.90 46.48
N LYS A 115 58.87 54.10 45.53
CA LYS A 115 60.33 53.86 45.66
C LYS A 115 60.84 52.43 45.61
N ALA A 116 61.40 52.03 44.46
CA ALA A 116 62.84 52.01 44.18
C ALA A 116 63.09 51.42 42.79
#